data_AF-X1M629-F1
#
_entry.id   AF-X1M629-F1
#
_cell.length_a   1.000
_cell.length_b   1.000
_cell.length_c   1.000
_cell.angle_alpha   90.00
_cell.angle_beta   90.00
_cell.angle_gamma   90.00
#
_symmetry.space_group_name_H-M   'P 1'
#
loop_
_entity.id
_entity.type
_entity.pdbx_description
1 polymer ?
#
loop_
_entity_poly.entity_id
_entity_poly.type
_entity_poly.pdbx_seq_one_letter_code
_entity_poly.pdbx_strand_id
1 'polypeptide(L)' 'MGYYLKNTIRYWKTTINIILHLSKWSEFEITVDDLLDCINSNWSPLIIDIRTVQEFADGHIPSARSISLTELAS' A
#
# COMPACT_ATOMS: atom_id res chain seq x y z
N MET A 1 -28.63 -37.14 1.31
CA MET A 1 -28.73 -36.01 0.37
C MET A 1 -28.17 -34.71 1.00
N GLY A 2 -26.94 -34.71 1.54
CA GLY A 2 -26.39 -33.55 2.28
C GLY A 2 -24.91 -33.23 2.01
N TYR A 3 -24.25 -34.03 1.15
CA TYR A 3 -22.82 -33.91 0.87
C TYR A 3 -22.51 -32.90 -0.26
N TYR A 4 -23.51 -32.58 -1.09
CA TYR A 4 -23.35 -31.69 -2.25
C TYR A 4 -23.31 -30.19 -1.91
N LEU A 5 -23.82 -29.78 -0.74
CA LEU A 5 -23.81 -28.37 -0.30
C LEU A 5 -22.50 -27.93 0.37
N LYS A 6 -21.75 -28.87 0.96
CA LYS A 6 -20.51 -28.54 1.70
C LYS A 6 -19.36 -28.18 0.76
N ASN A 7 -19.26 -28.86 -0.37
CA ASN A 7 -18.26 -28.55 -1.39
C ASN A 7 -18.53 -27.19 -2.04
N THR A 8 -19.79 -26.90 -2.41
CA THR A 8 -20.14 -25.62 -3.04
C THR A 8 -19.89 -24.43 -2.11
N ILE A 9 -20.16 -24.53 -0.81
CA ILE A 9 -19.82 -23.49 0.18
C ILE A 9 -18.29 -23.32 0.30
N ARG A 10 -17.52 -24.42 0.27
CA ARG A 10 -16.04 -24.34 0.28
C ARG A 10 -15.51 -23.64 -0.96
N TYR A 11 -16.00 -24.00 -2.13
CA TYR A 11 -15.64 -23.33 -3.39
C TYR A 11 -16.02 -21.86 -3.36
N TRP A 12 -17.23 -21.52 -2.90
CA TRP A 12 -17.68 -20.13 -2.79
C TRP A 12 -16.83 -19.29 -1.84
N LYS A 13 -16.36 -19.86 -0.72
CA LYS A 13 -15.43 -19.18 0.19
C LYS A 13 -14.07 -18.92 -0.45
N THR A 14 -13.53 -19.89 -1.18
CA THR A 14 -12.25 -19.71 -1.89
C THR A 14 -12.38 -18.68 -3.01
N THR A 15 -13.46 -18.73 -3.80
CA THR A 15 -13.68 -17.76 -4.87
C THR A 15 -13.91 -16.36 -4.32
N ILE A 16 -14.64 -16.20 -3.21
CA ILE A 16 -14.79 -14.90 -2.54
C ILE A 16 -13.45 -14.41 -2.00
N ASN A 17 -12.65 -15.25 -1.35
CA ASN A 17 -11.33 -14.84 -0.86
C ASN A 17 -10.40 -14.41 -1.99
N ILE A 18 -10.42 -15.12 -3.13
CA ILE A 18 -9.66 -14.74 -4.33
C ILE A 18 -10.16 -13.40 -4.87
N ILE A 19 -11.47 -13.21 -5.01
CA ILE A 19 -12.05 -11.96 -5.52
C ILE A 19 -11.76 -10.79 -4.57
N LEU A 20 -11.86 -10.98 -3.26
CA LEU A 20 -11.50 -9.97 -2.24
C LEU A 20 -9.99 -9.64 -2.26
N HIS A 21 -9.14 -10.62 -2.56
CA HIS A 21 -7.70 -10.38 -2.74
C HIS A 21 -7.40 -9.64 -4.04
N LEU A 22 -8.12 -9.96 -5.12
CA LEU A 22 -7.98 -9.33 -6.43
C LEU A 22 -8.64 -7.94 -6.50
N SER A 23 -9.65 -7.65 -5.68
CA SER A 23 -10.21 -6.32 -5.52
C SER A 23 -9.36 -5.41 -4.64
N LYS A 24 -8.30 -5.95 -4.03
CA LYS A 24 -7.34 -5.23 -3.18
C LYS A 24 -6.29 -4.44 -3.98
N TRP A 25 -6.57 -4.19 -5.26
CA TRP A 25 -5.78 -3.33 -6.13
C TRP A 25 -6.39 -1.93 -6.12
N SER A 26 -6.24 -1.24 -4.97
CA SER A 26 -6.09 0.21 -4.96
C SER A 26 -4.59 0.49 -5.08
N GLU A 27 -4.03 0.29 -6.27
CA GLU A 27 -2.57 0.26 -6.52
C GLU A 27 -1.81 1.55 -6.17
N PHE A 28 -2.48 2.62 -5.76
CA PHE A 28 -1.87 3.95 -5.64
C PHE A 28 -1.74 4.45 -4.21
N GLU A 29 -2.27 3.73 -3.21
CA GLU A 29 -2.25 4.18 -1.82
C GLU A 29 -1.71 3.07 -0.90
N ILE A 30 -0.84 3.47 0.02
CA ILE A 30 -0.26 2.63 1.08
C ILE A 30 -0.69 3.22 2.42
N THR A 31 -0.99 2.37 3.40
CA THR A 31 -1.32 2.84 4.75
C THR A 31 -0.06 3.25 5.51
N VAL A 32 -0.22 4.00 6.61
CA VAL A 32 0.90 4.41 7.47
C VAL A 32 1.61 3.19 8.08
N ASP A 33 0.84 2.22 8.55
CA ASP A 33 1.38 1.00 9.16
C ASP A 33 2.15 0.17 8.14
N ASP A 34 1.60 0.00 6.93
CA ASP A 34 2.27 -0.73 5.85
C ASP A 34 3.58 -0.04 5.43
N LEU A 35 3.61 1.30 5.35
CA LEU A 35 4.83 2.05 5.05
C LEU A 35 5.88 1.89 6.15
N LEU A 36 5.47 1.90 7.42
CA LEU A 36 6.36 1.68 8.56
C LEU A 36 6.98 0.27 8.52
N ASP A 37 6.17 -0.74 8.23
CA ASP A 37 6.64 -2.12 8.07
C ASP A 37 7.62 -2.24 6.90
N CYS A 38 7.37 -1.57 5.77
CA CYS A 38 8.30 -1.52 4.64
C CYS A 38 9.65 -0.88 5.03
N ILE A 39 9.63 0.25 5.72
CA ILE A 39 10.86 0.95 6.16
C ILE A 39 11.68 0.08 7.14
N ASN A 40 11.01 -0.67 8.01
CA ASN A 40 11.67 -1.57 8.97
C ASN A 40 12.13 -2.90 8.36
N SER A 41 11.71 -3.19 7.13
CA SER A 41 12.11 -4.40 6.40
C SER A 41 13.47 -4.22 5.69
N ASN A 42 14.01 -5.30 5.14
CA ASN A 42 15.21 -5.24 4.30
C ASN A 42 14.98 -4.60 2.92
N TRP A 43 13.75 -4.19 2.60
CA TRP A 43 13.39 -3.55 1.35
C TRP A 43 12.94 -2.11 1.62
N SER A 44 13.92 -1.20 1.74
CA SER A 44 13.62 0.22 1.95
C SER A 44 13.09 0.85 0.65
N PRO A 45 11.87 1.41 0.65
CA PRO A 45 11.33 2.08 -0.52
C PRO A 45 12.05 3.40 -0.80
N LEU A 46 11.98 3.87 -2.05
CA LEU A 46 12.29 5.27 -2.37
C LEU A 46 11.10 6.13 -1.94
N ILE A 47 11.33 7.02 -0.98
CA ILE A 47 10.30 7.95 -0.49
C ILE A 47 10.60 9.34 -1.07
N ILE A 48 9.63 9.88 -1.83
CA ILE A 48 9.69 11.24 -2.36
C ILE A 48 8.68 12.09 -1.61
N ASP A 49 9.17 13.14 -0.96
CA ASP A 49 8.34 14.14 -0.29
C ASP A 49 8.09 15.30 -1.25
N ILE A 50 6.82 15.49 -1.63
CA ILE A 50 6.39 16.50 -2.61
C ILE A 50 5.91 17.81 -1.96
N ARG A 51 6.00 17.90 -0.63
CA ARG A 51 5.67 19.11 0.13
C ARG A 51 6.66 20.23 -0.17
N THR A 52 6.46 21.40 0.45
CA THR A 52 7.42 22.49 0.35
C THR A 52 8.74 22.13 1.06
N VAL A 53 9.84 22.75 0.62
CA VAL A 53 11.16 22.54 1.22
C VAL A 53 11.17 22.92 2.71
N GLN A 54 10.40 23.93 3.10
CA GLN A 54 10.30 24.36 4.51
C GLN A 54 9.66 23.27 5.37
N GLU A 55 8.53 22.70 4.93
CA GLU A 55 7.86 21.60 5.65
C GLU A 55 8.73 20.35 5.77
N PHE A 56 9.54 20.05 4.74
CA PHE A 56 10.51 18.96 4.78
C PHE A 56 11.62 19.24 5.81
N ALA A 57 12.12 20.47 5.86
CA ALA A 57 13.16 20.88 6.81
C ALA A 57 12.69 20.85 8.27
N ASP A 58 11.42 21.19 8.52
CA ASP A 58 10.80 21.14 9.85
C ASP A 58 10.58 19.69 10.34
N GLY A 59 10.49 18.72 9.41
CA GLY A 59 10.47 17.29 9.72
C GLY A 59 9.98 16.44 8.54
N HIS A 60 10.59 15.27 8.37
CA HIS A 60 10.25 14.33 7.28
C HIS A 60 10.49 12.88 7.68
N ILE A 61 9.94 11.97 6.87
CA ILE A 61 10.17 10.52 7.03
C ILE A 61 11.65 10.23 6.77
N PRO A 62 12.34 9.44 7.62
CA PRO A 62 13.75 9.09 7.40
C PRO A 62 14.00 8.55 5.99
N SER A 63 15.14 8.94 5.42
CA SER A 63 15.57 8.56 4.05
C SER A 63 14.71 9.12 2.90
N ALA A 64 13.69 9.94 3.18
CA ALA A 64 12.94 10.63 2.14
C ALA A 64 13.79 11.69 1.43
N ARG A 65 13.48 11.92 0.15
CA ARG A 65 14.07 13.00 -0.66
C ARG A 65 13.01 14.04 -0.98
N SER A 66 13.33 15.31 -0.72
CA SER A 66 12.48 16.44 -1.11
C SER A 66 12.58 16.66 -2.62
N ILE A 67 11.44 16.60 -3.31
CA ILE A 67 11.26 17.12 -4.67
C ILE A 67 9.90 17.79 -4.68
N SER A 68 9.87 19.11 -4.55
CA SER A 68 8.60 19.82 -4.42
C SER A 68 7.75 19.67 -5.68
N LEU A 69 6.43 19.71 -5.52
CA LEU A 69 5.51 19.58 -6.67
C LEU A 69 5.76 20.66 -7.75
N THR A 70 6.22 21.84 -7.34
CA THR A 70 6.59 22.93 -8.25
C THR A 70 7.78 22.55 -9.14
N GLU A 71 8.79 21.85 -8.59
CA GLU A 71 9.96 21.38 -9.35
C GLU A 71 9.63 20.19 -10.26
N LEU A 72 8.64 19.37 -9.90
CA LEU A 72 8.19 18.25 -10.76
C LEU A 72 7.40 18.71 -11.98
N ALA A 73 6.76 19.88 -11.90
CA ALA A 73 5.90 20.41 -12.96
C ALA A 73 6.64 21.24 -14.02
N SER A 74 7.95 21.50 -13.84
CA SER A 74 8.80 22.30 -14.72
C SER A 74 9.64 21.44 -15.66
#